data_AF-A0A3M6KFC3-F1
#
_entry.id   AF-A0A3M6KFC3-F1
#
_cell.length_a   1.000
_cell.length_b   1.000
_cell.length_c   1.000
_cell.angle_alpha   90.00
_cell.angle_beta   90.00
_cell.angle_gamma   90.00
#
_symmetry.space_group_name_H-M   'P 1'
#
loop_
_entity.id
_entity.type
_entity.pdbx_description
1 polymer ?
#
loop_
_entity_poly.entity_id
_entity_poly.type
_entity_poly.pdbx_seq_one_letter_code
_entity_poly.pdbx_strand_id
1 'polypeptide(L)'
;MEEITIDMLSLLKKRNDIAQEIGKIKNQEGMSVSNESRENELRDVVKRKCQEINFDSNAAMKFLNFLLNESVKAQSSESNTHLAVFLKAKELEQQGKKIIHLEVGEPDFEPPTSVKQSLSEVYDKGFGNYGPAKGLPEFRKEIANFANQNFDAKVDFENIMVTPGARFGVFLSITTLLDPGDEIIVIEPAWPAYRQCAINSGIKVRTVKTKLENKWEPKSEEITSCINENTKMIVLNYPNNPTGKVLPKKLLDEIVEIAKKHDLF
;
A
#
# COMPACT_ATOMS: atom_id res chain seq x y z
N MET A 1 37.86 4.72 0.17
CA MET A 1 36.49 4.77 -0.38
C MET A 1 35.93 3.37 -0.49
N GLU A 2 36.59 2.47 -1.23
CA GLU A 2 36.18 1.06 -1.35
C GLU A 2 36.02 0.35 -0.01
N GLU A 3 37.01 0.45 0.88
CA GLU A 3 36.97 -0.14 2.23
C GLU A 3 35.77 0.36 3.06
N ILE A 4 35.53 1.68 3.07
CA ILE A 4 34.38 2.30 3.76
C ILE A 4 33.06 1.80 3.18
N THR A 5 32.95 1.65 1.85
CA THR A 5 31.76 1.12 1.20
C THR A 5 31.52 -0.35 1.55
N ILE A 6 32.58 -1.16 1.64
CA ILE A 6 32.52 -2.57 2.06
C ILE A 6 32.12 -2.69 3.54
N ASP A 7 32.62 -1.81 4.39
CA ASP A 7 32.22 -1.74 5.81
C ASP A 7 30.74 -1.41 5.95
N MET A 8 30.22 -0.47 5.17
CA MET A 8 28.78 -0.17 5.13
C MET A 8 27.94 -1.38 4.71
N LEU A 9 28.38 -2.14 3.70
CA LEU A 9 27.71 -3.38 3.29
C LEU A 9 27.74 -4.44 4.40
N SER A 10 28.85 -4.55 5.12
CA SER A 10 29.00 -5.50 6.23
C SER A 10 28.08 -5.13 7.40
N LEU A 11 27.96 -3.84 7.73
CA LEU A 11 27.01 -3.33 8.72
C LEU A 11 25.56 -3.56 8.29
N LEU A 12 25.26 -3.40 7.00
CA LEU A 12 23.92 -3.67 6.45
C LEU A 12 23.56 -5.16 6.53
N LYS A 13 24.50 -6.06 6.21
CA LYS A 13 24.32 -7.50 6.41
C LYS A 13 24.06 -7.81 7.90
N LYS A 14 24.87 -7.27 8.79
CA LYS A 14 24.72 -7.47 10.24
C LYS A 14 23.35 -7.00 10.75
N ARG A 15 22.86 -5.86 10.24
CA ARG A 15 21.49 -5.37 10.51
C ARG A 15 20.44 -6.40 10.09
N ASN A 16 20.56 -6.96 8.89
CA ASN A 16 19.59 -7.95 8.38
C ASN A 16 19.61 -9.24 9.21
N ASP A 17 20.80 -9.73 9.56
CA ASP A 17 20.97 -10.92 10.39
C ASP A 17 20.29 -10.72 11.76
N ILE A 18 20.48 -9.55 12.40
CA ILE A 18 19.83 -9.19 13.66
C ILE A 18 18.30 -9.11 13.51
N ALA A 19 17.80 -8.51 12.44
CA ALA A 19 16.35 -8.40 12.20
C ALA A 19 15.70 -9.79 12.07
N GLN A 20 16.36 -10.73 11.41
CA GLN A 20 15.93 -12.13 11.31
C GLN A 20 15.95 -12.83 12.67
N GLU A 21 16.98 -12.61 13.49
CA GLU A 21 17.09 -13.17 14.83
C GLU A 21 15.95 -12.68 15.74
N ILE A 22 15.66 -11.38 15.74
CA ILE A 22 14.50 -10.79 16.42
C ILE A 22 13.21 -11.45 15.94
N GLY A 23 13.07 -11.64 14.61
CA GLY A 23 11.95 -12.34 14.01
C GLY A 23 11.75 -13.74 14.58
N LYS A 24 12.83 -14.54 14.62
CA LYS A 24 12.84 -15.91 15.15
C LYS A 24 12.48 -15.99 16.63
N ILE A 25 13.08 -15.12 17.47
CA ILE A 25 12.81 -15.08 18.91
C ILE A 25 11.32 -14.83 19.17
N LYS A 26 10.78 -13.79 18.53
CA LYS A 26 9.35 -13.44 18.65
C LYS A 26 8.43 -14.59 18.18
N ASN A 27 8.78 -15.30 17.11
CA ASN A 27 8.03 -16.49 16.67
C ASN A 27 8.08 -17.63 17.69
N GLN A 28 9.24 -17.89 18.30
CA GLN A 28 9.39 -18.93 19.34
C GLN A 28 8.59 -18.59 20.61
N GLU A 29 8.52 -17.31 20.96
CA GLU A 29 7.76 -16.82 22.12
C GLU A 29 6.26 -16.63 21.85
N GLY A 30 5.77 -16.92 20.64
CA GLY A 30 4.38 -16.74 20.26
C GLY A 30 3.93 -15.27 20.27
N MET A 31 4.86 -14.34 20.16
CA MET A 31 4.57 -12.90 20.14
C MET A 31 3.84 -12.53 18.85
N SER A 32 2.95 -11.54 18.94
CA SER A 32 2.31 -10.96 17.76
C SER A 32 3.34 -10.33 16.82
N VAL A 33 3.01 -10.36 15.52
CA VAL A 33 3.85 -9.84 14.43
C VAL A 33 4.28 -8.37 14.65
N SER A 34 3.45 -7.59 15.36
CA SER A 34 3.80 -6.27 15.90
C SER A 34 3.52 -6.21 17.40
N ASN A 35 4.35 -5.49 18.17
CA ASN A 35 4.10 -5.18 19.59
C ASN A 35 4.29 -3.68 19.77
N GLU A 36 3.19 -2.95 19.74
CA GLU A 36 3.21 -1.48 19.67
C GLU A 36 3.85 -0.84 20.91
N SER A 37 3.58 -1.37 22.11
CA SER A 37 4.18 -0.87 23.36
C SER A 37 5.70 -0.99 23.29
N ARG A 38 6.20 -2.16 22.89
CA ARG A 38 7.63 -2.41 22.80
C ARG A 38 8.30 -1.63 21.67
N GLU A 39 7.62 -1.46 20.55
CA GLU A 39 8.10 -0.64 19.42
C GLU A 39 8.21 0.84 19.80
N ASN A 40 7.24 1.37 20.55
CA ASN A 40 7.29 2.75 21.06
C ASN A 40 8.42 2.92 22.09
N GLU A 41 8.61 1.98 23.01
CA GLU A 41 9.76 1.99 23.93
C GLU A 41 11.10 1.98 23.17
N LEU A 42 11.20 1.19 22.10
CA LEU A 42 12.39 1.15 21.25
C LEU A 42 12.62 2.47 20.53
N ARG A 43 11.57 3.16 20.07
CA ARG A 43 11.68 4.51 19.50
C ARG A 43 12.27 5.49 20.49
N ASP A 44 11.83 5.45 21.74
CA ASP A 44 12.34 6.33 22.79
C ASP A 44 13.81 6.05 23.11
N VAL A 45 14.19 4.76 23.16
CA VAL A 45 15.60 4.35 23.32
C VAL A 45 16.45 4.87 22.17
N VAL A 46 16.00 4.72 20.93
CA VAL A 46 16.74 5.18 19.75
C VAL A 46 16.84 6.70 19.72
N LYS A 47 15.75 7.44 20.00
CA LYS A 47 15.77 8.91 20.11
C LYS A 47 16.79 9.39 21.13
N ARG A 48 16.83 8.78 22.32
CA ARG A 48 17.80 9.11 23.36
C ARG A 48 19.23 8.84 22.91
N LYS A 49 19.46 7.70 22.25
CA LYS A 49 20.79 7.35 21.73
C LYS A 49 21.24 8.30 20.62
N CYS A 50 20.35 8.73 19.73
CA CYS A 50 20.67 9.72 18.70
C CYS A 50 21.19 11.03 19.27
N GLN A 51 20.63 11.49 20.40
CA GLN A 51 21.12 12.68 21.11
C GLN A 51 22.54 12.47 21.65
N GLU A 52 22.86 11.28 22.18
CA GLU A 52 24.19 10.96 22.71
C GLU A 52 25.27 10.90 21.62
N ILE A 53 24.93 10.41 20.42
CA ILE A 53 25.91 10.23 19.33
C ILE A 53 25.86 11.33 18.27
N ASN A 54 25.10 12.40 18.51
CA ASN A 54 24.86 13.51 17.57
C ASN A 54 24.45 13.02 16.16
N PHE A 55 23.48 12.11 16.10
CA PHE A 55 22.94 11.55 14.86
C PHE A 55 21.51 12.03 14.62
N ASP A 56 21.15 12.22 13.35
CA ASP A 56 19.82 12.70 12.96
C ASP A 56 18.73 11.70 13.42
N SER A 57 17.85 12.17 14.31
CA SER A 57 16.79 11.35 14.88
C SER A 57 15.81 10.87 13.80
N ASN A 58 15.58 11.66 12.76
CA ASN A 58 14.69 11.29 11.67
C ASN A 58 15.27 10.12 10.87
N ALA A 59 16.52 10.21 10.42
CA ALA A 59 17.23 9.11 9.77
C ALA A 59 17.27 7.85 10.64
N ALA A 60 17.49 7.98 11.95
CA ALA A 60 17.48 6.85 12.86
C ALA A 60 16.11 6.16 12.97
N MET A 61 15.02 6.93 12.99
CA MET A 61 13.67 6.38 12.96
C MET A 61 13.43 5.62 11.65
N LYS A 62 13.91 6.15 10.51
CA LYS A 62 13.86 5.44 9.21
C LYS A 62 14.54 4.07 9.29
N PHE A 63 15.77 4.01 9.83
CA PHE A 63 16.49 2.74 9.97
C PHE A 63 15.88 1.77 10.98
N LEU A 64 15.36 2.27 12.10
CA LEU A 64 14.63 1.45 13.06
C LEU A 64 13.39 0.83 12.40
N ASN A 65 12.66 1.60 11.60
CA ASN A 65 11.49 1.11 10.87
C ASN A 65 11.84 0.06 9.82
N PHE A 66 12.94 0.23 9.08
CA PHE A 66 13.43 -0.85 8.22
C PHE A 66 13.70 -2.14 8.99
N LEU A 67 14.33 -2.06 10.16
CA LEU A 67 14.62 -3.23 10.99
C LEU A 67 13.34 -3.89 11.51
N LEU A 68 12.36 -3.10 11.97
CA LEU A 68 11.06 -3.62 12.40
C LEU A 68 10.30 -4.28 11.25
N ASN A 69 10.29 -3.66 10.06
CA ASN A 69 9.65 -4.21 8.87
C ASN A 69 10.31 -5.51 8.40
N GLU A 70 11.65 -5.60 8.42
CA GLU A 70 12.35 -6.83 8.08
C GLU A 70 12.10 -7.94 9.11
N SER A 71 11.99 -7.60 10.41
CA SER A 71 11.57 -8.55 11.45
C SER A 71 10.15 -9.09 11.18
N VAL A 72 9.21 -8.24 10.77
CA VAL A 72 7.85 -8.63 10.38
C VAL A 72 7.85 -9.57 9.16
N LYS A 73 8.66 -9.25 8.15
CA LYS A 73 8.82 -10.12 6.97
C LYS A 73 9.39 -11.48 7.34
N ALA A 74 10.41 -11.53 8.18
CA ALA A 74 11.04 -12.79 8.62
C ALA A 74 10.08 -13.70 9.43
N GLN A 75 9.05 -13.13 10.03
CA GLN A 75 8.02 -13.86 10.77
C GLN A 75 6.87 -14.35 9.91
N SER A 76 6.66 -13.68 8.78
CA SER A 76 5.60 -14.02 7.84
C SER A 76 6.02 -15.31 7.13
N SER A 77 5.50 -16.45 7.58
CA SER A 77 5.60 -17.70 6.82
C SER A 77 4.98 -17.51 5.43
N GLU A 78 5.45 -18.26 4.43
CA GLU A 78 4.87 -18.30 3.09
C GLU A 78 3.36 -18.49 3.18
N SER A 79 2.62 -17.38 3.04
CA SER A 79 1.17 -17.43 3.00
C SER A 79 0.76 -18.08 1.69
N ASN A 80 -0.20 -19.00 1.72
CA ASN A 80 -0.92 -19.43 0.53
C ASN A 80 -1.54 -18.18 -0.14
N THR A 81 -0.87 -17.64 -1.14
CA THR A 81 -1.31 -16.43 -1.84
C THR A 81 -2.41 -16.77 -2.83
N HIS A 82 -3.22 -15.79 -3.23
CA HIS A 82 -4.16 -15.94 -4.35
C HIS A 82 -3.46 -16.48 -5.62
N LEU A 83 -2.20 -16.07 -5.85
CA LEU A 83 -1.39 -16.54 -6.96
C LEU A 83 -1.06 -18.03 -6.85
N ALA A 84 -0.76 -18.54 -5.65
CA ALA A 84 -0.51 -19.96 -5.44
C ALA A 84 -1.76 -20.79 -5.77
N VAL A 85 -2.94 -20.32 -5.37
CA VAL A 85 -4.23 -20.96 -5.71
C VAL A 85 -4.46 -20.94 -7.23
N PHE A 86 -4.26 -19.80 -7.87
CA PHE A 86 -4.42 -19.63 -9.32
C PHE A 86 -3.48 -20.54 -10.12
N LEU A 87 -2.19 -20.59 -9.76
CA LEU A 87 -1.21 -21.45 -10.42
C LEU A 87 -1.56 -22.93 -10.24
N LYS A 88 -2.04 -23.31 -9.04
CA LYS A 88 -2.50 -24.69 -8.81
C LYS A 88 -3.73 -25.02 -9.63
N ALA A 89 -4.68 -24.09 -9.76
CA ALA A 89 -5.84 -24.25 -10.63
C ALA A 89 -5.41 -24.49 -12.09
N LYS A 90 -4.48 -23.67 -12.62
CA LYS A 90 -3.93 -23.83 -13.98
C LYS A 90 -3.22 -25.17 -14.18
N GLU A 91 -2.46 -25.64 -13.20
CA GLU A 91 -1.82 -26.96 -13.23
C GLU A 91 -2.85 -28.09 -13.33
N LEU A 92 -3.95 -28.00 -12.57
CA LEU A 92 -5.03 -28.99 -12.59
C LEU A 92 -5.79 -28.97 -13.93
N GLU A 93 -6.00 -27.80 -14.51
CA GLU A 93 -6.58 -27.67 -15.86
C GLU A 93 -5.70 -28.33 -16.93
N GLN A 94 -4.38 -28.16 -16.85
CA GLN A 94 -3.42 -28.84 -17.75
C GLN A 94 -3.47 -30.37 -17.62
N GLN A 95 -3.87 -30.88 -16.46
CA GLN A 95 -4.11 -32.32 -16.23
C GLN A 95 -5.50 -32.79 -16.71
N GLY A 96 -6.25 -31.92 -17.40
CA GLY A 96 -7.59 -32.23 -17.92
C GLY A 96 -8.71 -32.12 -16.88
N LYS A 97 -8.45 -31.56 -15.69
CA LYS A 97 -9.49 -31.36 -14.68
C LYS A 97 -10.30 -30.11 -15.00
N LYS A 98 -11.61 -30.19 -14.82
CA LYS A 98 -12.51 -29.04 -14.91
C LYS A 98 -12.43 -28.21 -13.63
N ILE A 99 -11.97 -26.98 -13.72
CA ILE A 99 -11.87 -26.04 -12.60
C ILE A 99 -12.91 -24.94 -12.75
N ILE A 100 -13.49 -24.50 -11.63
CA ILE A 100 -14.35 -23.33 -11.55
C ILE A 100 -13.54 -22.27 -10.80
N HIS A 101 -13.24 -21.15 -11.47
CA HIS A 101 -12.50 -20.05 -10.89
C HIS A 101 -13.43 -19.13 -10.10
N LEU A 102 -13.14 -18.93 -8.82
CA LEU A 102 -13.84 -18.01 -7.90
C LEU A 102 -12.87 -17.08 -7.16
N GLU A 103 -11.58 -17.12 -7.52
CA GLU A 103 -10.48 -16.40 -6.89
C GLU A 103 -9.97 -15.22 -7.72
N VAL A 104 -10.39 -15.11 -8.99
CA VAL A 104 -9.92 -14.09 -9.93
C VAL A 104 -10.80 -12.84 -9.80
N GLY A 105 -10.16 -11.68 -9.64
CA GLY A 105 -10.83 -10.38 -9.45
C GLY A 105 -10.99 -9.55 -10.72
N GLU A 106 -10.99 -10.17 -11.89
CA GLU A 106 -11.15 -9.50 -13.19
C GLU A 106 -12.52 -9.83 -13.81
N PRO A 107 -13.11 -8.91 -14.60
CA PRO A 107 -14.39 -9.18 -15.24
C PRO A 107 -14.30 -10.27 -16.31
N ASP A 108 -15.41 -10.97 -16.55
CA ASP A 108 -15.56 -12.04 -17.53
C ASP A 108 -15.99 -11.57 -18.93
N PHE A 109 -15.91 -10.25 -19.19
CA PHE A 109 -16.23 -9.64 -20.48
C PHE A 109 -15.00 -9.00 -21.14
N GLU A 110 -14.99 -9.01 -22.47
CA GLU A 110 -13.95 -8.33 -23.26
C GLU A 110 -14.14 -6.80 -23.27
N PRO A 111 -13.06 -6.03 -23.53
CA PRO A 111 -13.17 -4.59 -23.75
C PRO A 111 -14.17 -4.27 -24.90
N PRO A 112 -14.88 -3.13 -24.84
CA PRO A 112 -15.81 -2.72 -25.90
C PRO A 112 -15.17 -2.65 -27.29
N THR A 113 -15.95 -2.92 -28.34
CA THR A 113 -15.48 -2.91 -29.75
C THR A 113 -14.79 -1.60 -30.14
N SER A 114 -15.23 -0.47 -29.59
CA SER A 114 -14.59 0.84 -29.83
C SER A 114 -13.13 0.90 -29.37
N VAL A 115 -12.80 0.22 -28.26
CA VAL A 115 -11.42 0.10 -27.77
C VAL A 115 -10.59 -0.73 -28.74
N LYS A 116 -11.14 -1.84 -29.23
CA LYS A 116 -10.48 -2.68 -30.24
C LYS A 116 -10.18 -1.90 -31.53
N GLN A 117 -11.14 -1.13 -32.03
CA GLN A 117 -10.96 -0.27 -33.21
C GLN A 117 -9.89 0.80 -32.97
N SER A 118 -9.93 1.47 -31.82
CA SER A 118 -8.94 2.49 -31.44
C SER A 118 -7.53 1.93 -31.37
N LEU A 119 -7.35 0.71 -30.83
CA LEU A 119 -6.05 0.04 -30.77
C LEU A 119 -5.48 -0.25 -32.16
N SER A 120 -6.31 -0.62 -33.14
CA SER A 120 -5.87 -0.79 -34.52
C SER A 120 -5.43 0.55 -35.14
N GLU A 121 -6.21 1.61 -34.93
CA GLU A 121 -5.87 2.94 -35.47
C GLU A 121 -4.56 3.50 -34.92
N VAL A 122 -4.22 3.21 -33.66
CA VAL A 122 -2.95 3.62 -33.03
C VAL A 122 -1.75 3.13 -33.83
N TYR A 123 -1.80 1.90 -34.34
CA TYR A 123 -0.76 1.33 -35.18
C TYR A 123 -0.66 2.07 -36.51
N ASP A 124 -1.79 2.24 -37.20
CA ASP A 124 -1.84 2.89 -38.51
C ASP A 124 -1.40 4.35 -38.46
N LYS A 125 -1.67 5.04 -37.35
CA LYS A 125 -1.28 6.43 -37.10
C LYS A 125 0.16 6.57 -36.54
N GLY A 126 0.86 5.47 -36.27
CA GLY A 126 2.26 5.48 -35.84
C GLY A 126 2.49 5.92 -34.38
N PHE A 127 1.52 5.74 -33.49
CA PHE A 127 1.62 6.08 -32.06
C PHE A 127 2.45 5.07 -31.25
N GLY A 128 3.73 4.88 -31.61
CA GLY A 128 4.64 3.94 -30.95
C GLY A 128 5.79 4.60 -30.16
N ASN A 129 5.89 5.93 -30.17
CA ASN A 129 7.01 6.67 -29.60
C ASN A 129 6.72 7.17 -28.17
N TYR A 130 7.75 7.67 -27.49
CA TYR A 130 7.61 8.27 -26.16
C TYR A 130 6.59 9.42 -26.15
N GLY A 131 5.76 9.44 -25.11
CA GLY A 131 4.86 10.55 -24.79
C GLY A 131 5.29 11.29 -23.53
N PRO A 132 4.52 12.32 -23.11
CA PRO A 132 4.77 13.04 -21.87
C PRO A 132 4.66 12.11 -20.65
N ALA A 133 5.51 12.34 -19.63
CA ALA A 133 5.58 11.49 -18.44
C ALA A 133 4.24 11.39 -17.67
N LYS A 134 3.43 12.46 -17.67
CA LYS A 134 2.10 12.46 -17.04
C LYS A 134 1.02 11.76 -17.88
N GLY A 135 1.31 11.43 -19.15
CA GLY A 135 0.34 11.00 -20.14
C GLY A 135 -0.07 12.11 -21.11
N LEU A 136 -0.69 11.70 -22.22
CA LEU A 136 -1.14 12.59 -23.30
C LEU A 136 -2.07 13.70 -22.77
N PRO A 137 -1.81 14.99 -23.05
CA PRO A 137 -2.61 16.09 -22.53
C PRO A 137 -4.09 16.00 -22.88
N GLU A 138 -4.43 15.57 -24.09
CA GLU A 138 -5.79 15.37 -24.56
C GLU A 138 -6.51 14.29 -23.74
N PHE A 139 -5.86 13.16 -23.46
CA PHE A 139 -6.44 12.11 -22.64
C PHE A 139 -6.63 12.56 -21.19
N ARG A 140 -5.65 13.29 -20.64
CA ARG A 140 -5.76 13.88 -19.29
C ARG A 140 -6.91 14.87 -19.17
N LYS A 141 -7.17 15.68 -20.20
CA LYS A 141 -8.33 16.59 -20.24
C LYS A 141 -9.64 15.82 -20.23
N GLU A 142 -9.75 14.74 -21.00
CA GLU A 142 -10.96 13.90 -21.00
C GLU A 142 -11.20 13.22 -19.64
N ILE A 143 -10.13 12.75 -18.97
CA ILE A 143 -10.24 12.21 -17.60
C ILE A 143 -10.71 13.30 -16.63
N ALA A 144 -10.17 14.52 -16.70
CA ALA A 144 -10.60 15.62 -15.83
C ALA A 144 -12.08 15.98 -16.08
N ASN A 145 -12.50 16.04 -17.34
CA ASN A 145 -13.90 16.26 -17.71
C ASN A 145 -14.81 15.17 -17.14
N PHE A 146 -14.43 13.90 -17.32
CA PHE A 146 -15.16 12.76 -16.78
C PHE A 146 -15.28 12.85 -15.25
N ALA A 147 -14.19 13.16 -14.55
CA ALA A 147 -14.17 13.27 -13.10
C ALA A 147 -15.08 14.41 -12.59
N ASN A 148 -15.04 15.57 -13.25
CA ASN A 148 -15.89 16.71 -12.90
C ASN A 148 -17.38 16.44 -13.15
N GLN A 149 -17.71 15.79 -14.27
CA GLN A 149 -19.09 15.48 -14.65
C GLN A 149 -19.73 14.41 -13.76
N ASN A 150 -18.97 13.39 -13.35
CA ASN A 150 -19.50 12.23 -12.63
C ASN A 150 -19.34 12.34 -11.10
N PHE A 151 -18.37 13.13 -10.62
CA PHE A 151 -17.99 13.13 -9.20
C PHE A 151 -17.81 14.52 -8.57
N ASP A 152 -18.09 15.62 -9.29
CA ASP A 152 -17.86 17.00 -8.82
C ASP A 152 -16.42 17.23 -8.29
N ALA A 153 -15.43 16.63 -8.97
CA ALA A 153 -14.04 16.59 -8.50
C ALA A 153 -13.32 17.95 -8.49
N LYS A 154 -13.76 18.93 -9.31
CA LYS A 154 -13.16 20.27 -9.48
C LYS A 154 -11.66 20.24 -9.78
N VAL A 155 -11.27 19.40 -10.73
CA VAL A 155 -9.87 19.20 -11.17
C VAL A 155 -9.65 19.63 -12.62
N ASP A 156 -8.43 19.98 -12.98
CA ASP A 156 -7.98 20.17 -14.36
C ASP A 156 -6.99 19.07 -14.79
N PHE A 157 -6.53 19.14 -16.05
CA PHE A 157 -5.62 18.14 -16.60
C PHE A 157 -4.21 18.14 -15.95
N GLU A 158 -3.82 19.21 -15.25
CA GLU A 158 -2.54 19.25 -14.51
C GLU A 158 -2.62 18.44 -13.21
N ASN A 159 -3.83 18.25 -12.67
CA ASN A 159 -4.09 17.35 -11.55
C ASN A 159 -4.16 15.87 -11.94
N ILE A 160 -4.16 15.55 -13.24
CA ILE A 160 -4.26 14.15 -13.73
C ILE A 160 -2.90 13.61 -14.13
N MET A 161 -2.62 12.37 -13.71
CA MET A 161 -1.49 11.56 -14.18
C MET A 161 -1.99 10.17 -14.59
N VAL A 162 -1.59 9.72 -15.78
CA VAL A 162 -1.91 8.39 -16.29
C VAL A 162 -0.82 7.41 -15.85
N THR A 163 -1.22 6.31 -15.21
CA THR A 163 -0.31 5.27 -14.70
C THR A 163 -0.60 3.90 -15.32
N PRO A 164 0.39 2.98 -15.36
CA PRO A 164 0.17 1.59 -15.74
C PRO A 164 -0.66 0.87 -14.66
N GLY A 165 -1.99 1.00 -14.78
CA GLY A 165 -2.97 0.45 -13.85
C GLY A 165 -3.02 1.17 -12.50
N ALA A 166 -4.06 0.86 -11.73
CA ALA A 166 -4.32 1.47 -10.42
C ALA A 166 -3.27 1.09 -9.36
N ARG A 167 -2.70 -0.12 -9.44
CA ARG A 167 -1.66 -0.57 -8.50
C ARG A 167 -0.44 0.34 -8.52
N PHE A 168 0.00 0.77 -9.70
CA PHE A 168 1.11 1.70 -9.82
C PHE A 168 0.73 3.10 -9.33
N GLY A 169 -0.51 3.54 -9.55
CA GLY A 169 -1.03 4.78 -8.97
C GLY A 169 -0.97 4.77 -7.43
N VAL A 170 -1.44 3.70 -6.79
CA VAL A 170 -1.34 3.52 -5.33
C VAL A 170 0.11 3.54 -4.85
N PHE A 171 0.98 2.79 -5.52
CA PHE A 171 2.41 2.78 -5.21
C PHE A 171 3.01 4.19 -5.29
N LEU A 172 2.76 4.90 -6.39
CA LEU A 172 3.27 6.25 -6.63
C LEU A 172 2.77 7.24 -5.59
N SER A 173 1.47 7.21 -5.24
CA SER A 173 0.90 8.07 -4.21
C SER A 173 1.60 7.85 -2.87
N ILE A 174 1.77 6.59 -2.46
CA ILE A 174 2.42 6.25 -1.19
C ILE A 174 3.89 6.69 -1.19
N THR A 175 4.67 6.37 -2.23
CA THR A 175 6.11 6.67 -2.27
C THR A 175 6.42 8.15 -2.45
N THR A 176 5.47 8.93 -2.97
CA THR A 176 5.67 10.36 -3.22
C THR A 176 5.22 11.21 -2.03
N LEU A 177 4.15 10.80 -1.36
CA LEU A 177 3.53 11.60 -0.29
C LEU A 177 4.03 11.22 1.10
N LEU A 178 4.60 10.03 1.27
CA LEU A 178 5.06 9.55 2.56
C LEU A 178 6.56 9.26 2.55
N ASP A 179 7.19 9.55 3.68
CA ASP A 179 8.57 9.22 3.98
C ASP A 179 8.66 7.88 4.74
N PRO A 180 9.77 7.13 4.59
CA PRO A 180 10.02 5.98 5.45
C PRO A 180 9.82 6.35 6.92
N GLY A 181 9.06 5.55 7.64
CA GLY A 181 8.68 5.78 9.03
C GLY A 181 7.39 6.55 9.28
N ASP A 182 6.79 7.14 8.26
CA ASP A 182 5.38 7.55 8.33
C ASP A 182 4.47 6.33 8.48
N GLU A 183 3.24 6.59 8.90
CA GLU A 183 2.20 5.61 9.12
C GLU A 183 0.99 5.86 8.22
N ILE A 184 0.45 4.76 7.69
CA ILE A 184 -0.77 4.73 6.89
C ILE A 184 -1.84 3.88 7.60
N ILE A 185 -3.06 4.38 7.67
CA ILE A 185 -4.20 3.63 8.18
C ILE A 185 -4.84 2.87 7.02
N VAL A 186 -5.01 1.55 7.20
CA VAL A 186 -5.71 0.66 6.27
C VAL A 186 -6.89 0.02 6.99
N ILE A 187 -8.08 0.17 6.43
CA ILE A 187 -9.32 -0.43 6.94
C ILE A 187 -9.45 -1.83 6.35
N GLU A 188 -9.32 -2.86 7.18
CA GLU A 188 -9.33 -4.27 6.74
C GLU A 188 -10.67 -4.97 7.04
N PRO A 189 -11.09 -5.97 6.23
CA PRO A 189 -10.38 -6.55 5.08
C PRO A 189 -10.23 -5.60 3.87
N ALA A 190 -9.06 -5.63 3.23
CA ALA A 190 -8.72 -4.76 2.10
C ALA A 190 -7.93 -5.48 1.02
N TRP A 191 -7.89 -4.88 -0.17
CA TRP A 191 -7.00 -5.29 -1.24
C TRP A 191 -5.53 -5.28 -0.76
N PRO A 192 -4.78 -6.40 -0.89
CA PRO A 192 -3.44 -6.52 -0.29
C PRO A 192 -2.40 -5.51 -0.78
N ALA A 193 -2.61 -4.90 -1.94
CA ALA A 193 -1.63 -4.00 -2.54
C ALA A 193 -1.36 -2.76 -1.70
N TYR A 194 -2.35 -2.23 -0.96
CA TYR A 194 -2.14 -1.06 -0.08
C TYR A 194 -1.05 -1.34 0.96
N ARG A 195 -1.21 -2.46 1.68
CA ARG A 195 -0.24 -2.92 2.68
C ARG A 195 1.13 -3.21 2.05
N GLN A 196 1.15 -3.91 0.91
CA GLN A 196 2.40 -4.28 0.23
C GLN A 196 3.17 -3.05 -0.27
N CYS A 197 2.50 -2.09 -0.90
CA CYS A 197 3.11 -0.84 -1.36
C CYS A 197 3.65 0.00 -0.19
N ALA A 198 2.91 0.09 0.92
CA ALA A 198 3.34 0.77 2.13
C ALA A 198 4.61 0.13 2.73
N ILE A 199 4.58 -1.17 3.02
CA ILE A 199 5.72 -1.88 3.64
C ILE A 199 6.96 -1.81 2.74
N ASN A 200 6.79 -1.97 1.43
CA ASN A 200 7.90 -1.88 0.48
C ASN A 200 8.54 -0.48 0.41
N SER A 201 7.81 0.55 0.84
CA SER A 201 8.26 1.94 0.86
C SER A 201 8.76 2.38 2.24
N GLY A 202 8.87 1.45 3.21
CA GLY A 202 9.29 1.75 4.58
C GLY A 202 8.20 2.41 5.44
N ILE A 203 6.94 2.39 4.98
CA ILE A 203 5.78 2.95 5.68
C ILE A 203 5.20 1.90 6.62
N LYS A 204 4.86 2.30 7.85
CA LYS A 204 4.20 1.41 8.81
C LYS A 204 2.69 1.41 8.56
N VAL A 205 2.10 0.22 8.54
CA VAL A 205 0.64 0.05 8.36
C VAL A 205 -0.04 -0.08 9.71
N ARG A 206 -0.94 0.86 10.03
CA ARG A 206 -1.91 0.75 11.13
C ARG A 206 -3.21 0.18 10.59
N THR A 207 -3.75 -0.82 11.26
CA THR A 207 -4.94 -1.54 10.78
C THR A 207 -6.16 -1.23 11.64
N VAL A 208 -7.22 -0.76 11.00
CA VAL A 208 -8.57 -0.71 11.59
C VAL A 208 -9.32 -1.95 11.10
N LYS A 209 -9.66 -2.86 12.01
CA LYS A 209 -10.29 -4.14 11.64
C LYS A 209 -11.81 -4.02 11.70
N THR A 210 -12.45 -4.25 10.57
CA THR A 210 -13.90 -4.41 10.46
C THR A 210 -14.28 -5.88 10.43
N LYS A 211 -15.54 -6.20 10.73
CA LYS A 211 -16.01 -7.59 10.81
C LYS A 211 -17.33 -7.79 10.06
N LEU A 212 -17.69 -9.04 9.81
CA LEU A 212 -18.98 -9.37 9.19
C LEU A 212 -20.16 -8.92 10.07
N GLU A 213 -20.05 -9.08 11.40
CA GLU A 213 -21.14 -8.80 12.33
C GLU A 213 -21.56 -7.33 12.33
N ASN A 214 -20.61 -6.42 12.04
CA ASN A 214 -20.87 -4.99 11.87
C ASN A 214 -20.90 -4.56 10.40
N LYS A 215 -21.16 -5.50 9.48
CA LYS A 215 -21.27 -5.24 8.03
C LYS A 215 -20.06 -4.51 7.46
N TRP A 216 -18.88 -4.83 7.97
CA TRP A 216 -17.59 -4.27 7.55
C TRP A 216 -17.53 -2.75 7.64
N GLU A 217 -18.30 -2.15 8.55
CA GLU A 217 -18.28 -0.71 8.80
C GLU A 217 -17.17 -0.36 9.80
N PRO A 218 -16.24 0.54 9.45
CA PRO A 218 -15.27 1.04 10.41
C PRO A 218 -15.95 1.97 11.43
N LYS A 219 -15.36 2.07 12.62
CA LYS A 219 -15.79 3.05 13.62
C LYS A 219 -14.85 4.25 13.63
N SER A 220 -15.43 5.44 13.63
CA SER A 220 -14.71 6.72 13.67
C SER A 220 -13.77 6.81 14.88
N GLU A 221 -14.16 6.25 16.02
CA GLU A 221 -13.33 6.21 17.24
C GLU A 221 -12.10 5.31 17.06
N GLU A 222 -12.25 4.16 16.40
CA GLU A 222 -11.14 3.24 16.14
C GLU A 222 -10.12 3.88 15.19
N ILE A 223 -10.59 4.56 14.13
CA ILE A 223 -9.72 5.33 13.22
C ILE A 223 -8.97 6.41 14.00
N THR A 224 -9.68 7.22 14.80
CA THR A 224 -9.08 8.31 15.58
C THR A 224 -8.03 7.79 16.56
N SER A 225 -8.28 6.63 17.19
CA SER A 225 -7.33 6.03 18.13
C SER A 225 -6.02 5.55 17.50
N CYS A 226 -6.01 5.31 16.18
CA CYS A 226 -4.80 4.92 15.46
C CYS A 226 -3.93 6.12 15.05
N ILE A 227 -4.46 7.35 15.10
CA ILE A 227 -3.76 8.55 14.63
C ILE A 227 -2.73 9.00 15.67
N ASN A 228 -1.50 9.24 15.21
CA ASN A 228 -0.42 9.87 15.97
C ASN A 228 0.38 10.83 15.07
N GLU A 229 1.46 11.41 15.58
CA GLU A 229 2.27 12.40 14.87
C GLU A 229 2.91 11.88 13.57
N ASN A 230 3.07 10.56 13.45
CA ASN A 230 3.64 9.89 12.28
C ASN A 230 2.54 9.43 11.29
N THR A 231 1.26 9.51 11.64
CA THR A 231 0.17 9.18 10.71
C THR A 231 0.08 10.24 9.62
N LYS A 232 0.07 9.83 8.35
CA LYS A 232 -0.02 10.74 7.20
C LYS A 232 -1.12 10.43 6.21
N MET A 233 -1.68 9.22 6.21
CA MET A 233 -2.64 8.82 5.18
C MET A 233 -3.68 7.82 5.70
N ILE A 234 -4.91 7.92 5.20
CA ILE A 234 -5.98 6.93 5.40
C ILE A 234 -6.41 6.35 4.05
N VAL A 235 -6.33 5.03 3.88
CA VAL A 235 -6.80 4.37 2.66
C VAL A 235 -8.30 4.15 2.71
N LEU A 236 -9.02 4.73 1.75
CA LEU A 236 -10.44 4.49 1.52
C LEU A 236 -10.67 3.79 0.17
N ASN A 237 -11.22 2.58 0.21
CA ASN A 237 -11.57 1.80 -0.97
C ASN A 237 -13.02 1.32 -0.87
N TYR A 238 -13.93 2.07 -1.49
CA TYR A 238 -15.37 1.79 -1.50
C TYR A 238 -15.95 2.12 -2.89
N PRO A 239 -16.62 1.18 -3.59
CA PRO A 239 -16.93 -0.19 -3.18
C PRO A 239 -15.69 -1.03 -2.85
N ASN A 240 -15.75 -1.77 -1.74
CA ASN A 240 -14.59 -2.41 -1.14
C ASN A 240 -14.27 -3.76 -1.79
N ASN A 241 -13.00 -3.98 -2.10
CA ASN A 241 -12.45 -5.32 -2.31
C ASN A 241 -11.76 -5.75 -1.00
N PRO A 242 -12.14 -6.88 -0.36
CA PRO A 242 -12.92 -8.00 -0.90
C PRO A 242 -14.41 -8.06 -0.48
N THR A 243 -14.89 -7.14 0.35
CA THR A 243 -16.19 -7.32 1.03
C THR A 243 -17.40 -6.92 0.20
N GLY A 244 -17.20 -6.18 -0.89
CA GLY A 244 -18.27 -5.53 -1.66
C GLY A 244 -18.94 -4.36 -0.94
N LYS A 245 -18.46 -3.98 0.25
CA LYS A 245 -19.08 -2.93 1.06
C LYS A 245 -19.06 -1.58 0.35
N VAL A 246 -20.16 -0.85 0.45
CA VAL A 246 -20.26 0.60 0.18
C VAL A 246 -20.57 1.28 1.50
N LEU A 247 -19.80 2.30 1.88
CA LEU A 247 -20.07 3.03 3.12
C LEU A 247 -21.29 3.95 2.96
N PRO A 248 -22.11 4.10 4.02
CA PRO A 248 -23.07 5.20 4.08
C PRO A 248 -22.35 6.54 3.93
N LYS A 249 -22.93 7.47 3.15
CA LYS A 249 -22.35 8.80 2.90
C LYS A 249 -21.92 9.50 4.19
N LYS A 250 -22.78 9.46 5.22
CA LYS A 250 -22.49 10.06 6.53
C LYS A 250 -21.19 9.53 7.15
N LEU A 251 -20.98 8.21 7.11
CA LEU A 251 -19.77 7.60 7.67
C LEU A 251 -18.53 7.96 6.84
N LEU A 252 -18.67 8.01 5.51
CA LEU A 252 -17.58 8.48 4.64
C LEU A 252 -17.21 9.94 4.95
N ASP A 253 -18.22 10.82 5.09
CA ASP A 253 -18.02 12.23 5.44
C ASP A 253 -17.32 12.36 6.81
N GLU A 254 -17.71 11.55 7.81
CA GLU A 254 -17.05 11.53 9.12
C GLU A 254 -15.56 11.19 9.02
N ILE A 255 -15.19 10.18 8.22
CA ILE A 255 -13.78 9.80 8.04
C ILE A 255 -13.00 10.92 7.33
N VAL A 256 -13.61 11.55 6.32
CA VAL A 256 -12.99 12.69 5.61
C VAL A 256 -12.77 13.88 6.56
N GLU A 257 -13.71 14.17 7.45
CA GLU A 257 -13.54 15.24 8.44
C GLU A 257 -12.46 14.90 9.48
N ILE A 258 -12.31 13.63 9.87
CA ILE A 258 -11.17 13.19 10.68
C ILE A 258 -9.85 13.46 9.94
N ALA A 259 -9.76 13.07 8.66
CA ALA A 259 -8.55 13.29 7.87
C ALA A 259 -8.18 14.78 7.78
N LYS A 260 -9.16 15.66 7.48
CA LYS A 260 -8.96 17.12 7.45
C LYS A 260 -8.51 17.68 8.79
N LYS A 261 -9.15 17.27 9.89
CA LYS A 261 -8.82 17.76 11.23
C LYS A 261 -7.38 17.43 11.63
N HIS A 262 -6.86 16.29 11.15
CA HIS A 262 -5.53 15.79 11.48
C HIS A 262 -4.49 16.04 10.38
N ASP A 263 -4.84 16.79 9.33
CA ASP A 263 -3.98 17.09 8.18
C ASP A 263 -3.40 15.82 7.52
N LEU A 264 -4.28 14.84 7.25
CA LEU A 264 -3.94 13.55 6.64
C LEU A 264 -4.36 13.50 5.17
N PHE A 265 -3.58 12.79 4.37
CA PHE A 265 -3.94 12.37 3.00
C PHE A 265 -5.05 11.32 2.98
#